data_AF-A0A978V1P9-F1
#
_entry.id   AF-A0A978V1P9-F1
#
_cell.length_a   1.000
_cell.length_b   1.000
_cell.length_c   1.000
_cell.angle_alpha   90.00
_cell.angle_beta   90.00
_cell.angle_gamma   90.00
#
_symmetry.space_group_name_H-M   'P 1'
#
loop_
_entity.id
_entity.type
_entity.pdbx_description
1 polymer ?
#
loop_
_entity_poly.entity_id
_entity_poly.type
_entity_poly.pdbx_seq_one_letter_code
_entity_poly.pdbx_strand_id
1 'polypeptide(L)' 'MSFRRGYQYKDLLENHESGPLIYTALKDEVRPVPPEIVANGFAYLDRADAFANDGWWVGKITAKEGPN' A
#
# COMPACT_ATOMS: atom_id res chain seq x y z
N MET A 1 3.21 6.81 28.90
CA MET A 1 3.75 7.73 27.87
C MET A 1 3.53 7.08 26.51
N SER A 2 2.75 7.71 25.62
CA SER A 2 2.57 7.25 24.24
C SER A 2 3.52 8.05 23.35
N PHE A 3 4.50 7.38 22.74
CA PHE A 3 5.40 7.99 21.76
C PHE A 3 4.65 8.11 20.44
N ARG A 4 4.39 9.33 19.98
CA ARG A 4 3.91 9.60 18.62
C ARG A 4 5.11 9.92 17.74
N ARG A 5 5.24 9.25 16.59
CA ARG A 5 6.31 9.50 15.61
C ARG A 5 5.66 10.08 14.35
N GLY A 6 6.25 11.15 13.80
CA GLY A 6 5.84 11.71 12.52
C GLY A 6 6.35 10.86 11.37
N TYR A 7 5.50 10.59 10.39
CA TYR A 7 5.80 9.87 9.16
C TYR A 7 5.49 10.77 7.97
N GLN A 8 6.27 10.62 6.90
CA GLN A 8 6.07 11.33 5.64
C GLN A 8 5.69 10.31 4.58
N TYR A 9 4.58 10.54 3.88
CA TYR A 9 4.18 9.68 2.78
C TYR A 9 5.12 9.85 1.59
N LYS A 10 5.30 8.77 0.83
CA LYS A 10 6.12 8.79 -0.38
C LYS A 10 5.34 9.34 -1.57
N ASP A 11 4.10 8.85 -1.74
CA ASP A 11 3.31 9.05 -2.95
C ASP A 11 2.09 9.97 -2.73
N LEU A 12 1.80 10.36 -1.47
CA LEU A 12 0.70 11.29 -1.16
C LEU A 12 1.23 12.71 -0.89
N LEU A 13 0.58 13.70 -1.48
CA LEU A 13 0.87 15.12 -1.32
C LEU A 13 -0.15 15.81 -0.40
N GLU A 14 0.23 16.95 0.16
CA GLU A 14 -0.72 17.88 0.79
C GLU A 14 -1.72 18.43 -0.23
N ASN A 15 -2.87 18.93 0.24
CA ASN A 15 -3.97 19.41 -0.62
C ASN A 15 -3.57 20.46 -1.66
N HIS A 16 -2.49 21.21 -1.41
CA HIS A 16 -1.98 22.24 -2.33
C HIS A 16 -0.82 21.75 -3.19
N GLU A 17 -0.53 20.45 -3.19
CA GLU A 17 0.61 19.82 -3.87
C GLU A 17 1.96 20.47 -3.46
N SER A 18 1.98 21.14 -2.30
CA SER A 18 3.12 21.89 -1.74
C SER A 18 4.28 20.98 -1.35
N GLY A 19 4.02 19.69 -1.21
CA GLY A 19 4.99 18.68 -0.84
C GLY A 19 4.32 17.42 -0.29
N PRO A 20 5.14 16.45 0.14
CA PRO A 20 4.65 15.20 0.70
C PRO A 20 3.82 15.39 1.96
N LEU A 21 2.74 14.63 2.10
CA LEU A 21 1.87 14.68 3.26
C LEU A 21 2.61 14.14 4.51
N ILE A 22 2.62 14.93 5.58
CA ILE A 22 3.12 14.52 6.90
C ILE A 22 1.95 14.05 7.78
N TYR A 23 2.07 12.84 8.32
CA TYR A 23 1.05 12.23 9.18
C TYR A 23 1.65 11.72 10.49
N THR A 24 0.93 11.93 11.59
CA THR A 24 1.32 11.37 12.89
C THR A 24 0.58 10.07 13.11
N ALA A 25 1.25 8.95 12.82
CA ALA A 25 0.68 7.61 13.00
C ALA A 25 0.90 7.08 14.41
N LEU A 26 -0.02 6.22 14.85
CA LEU A 26 0.17 5.35 15.99
C LEU A 26 1.05 4.15 15.62
N LYS A 27 1.67 3.52 16.62
CA LYS A 27 2.63 2.42 16.40
C LYS A 27 2.00 1.22 15.69
N ASP A 28 0.73 0.97 15.95
CA ASP A 28 -0.09 -0.10 15.38
C ASP A 28 -0.62 0.19 13.97
N GLU A 29 -0.48 1.43 13.50
CA GLU A 29 -0.83 1.83 12.13
C GLU A 29 0.34 1.66 11.13
N VAL A 30 1.53 1.30 11.62
CA VAL A 30 2.76 1.20 10.81
C VAL A 30 3.29 -0.23 10.82
N ARG A 31 3.71 -0.71 9.65
CA ARG A 31 4.39 -1.99 9.47
C ARG A 31 5.71 -1.83 8.69
N PRO A 32 6.67 -2.74 8.84
CA PRO A 32 7.80 -2.84 7.92
C PRO A 32 7.33 -3.07 6.47
N VAL A 33 8.18 -2.70 5.50
CA VAL A 33 7.96 -3.04 4.09
C VAL A 33 7.91 -4.57 3.97
N PRO A 34 6.92 -5.14 3.26
CA PRO A 34 6.88 -6.58 3.01
C PRO A 34 8.18 -7.07 2.36
N PRO A 35 8.64 -8.29 2.64
CA PRO A 35 9.77 -8.87 1.90
C PRO A 35 9.44 -8.94 0.40
N GLU A 36 10.46 -8.92 -0.44
CA GLU A 36 10.28 -9.13 -1.87
C GLU A 36 9.85 -10.58 -2.13
N ILE A 37 8.69 -10.75 -2.78
CA ILE A 37 8.10 -12.06 -3.07
C ILE A 37 8.07 -12.21 -4.58
N VAL A 38 8.70 -13.27 -5.09
CA VAL A 38 8.56 -13.66 -6.49
C VAL A 38 7.20 -14.32 -6.66
N ALA A 39 6.26 -13.60 -7.28
CA ALA A 39 4.94 -14.16 -7.60
C ALA A 39 5.03 -14.98 -8.90
N ASN A 40 4.63 -16.25 -8.83
CA ASN A 40 4.57 -17.14 -10.01
C ASN A 40 3.24 -17.00 -10.79
N GLY A 41 2.56 -15.86 -10.65
CA GLY A 41 1.21 -15.62 -11.14
C GLY A 41 0.16 -15.62 -10.02
N PHE A 42 -1.08 -15.27 -10.38
CA PHE A 42 -2.23 -15.24 -9.48
C PHE A 42 -3.31 -16.23 -9.96
N ALA A 43 -3.97 -16.90 -9.03
CA ALA A 43 -5.11 -17.76 -9.27
C ALA A 43 -6.45 -17.05 -9.03
N TYR A 44 -7.54 -17.63 -9.55
CA TYR A 44 -8.89 -17.16 -9.26
C TYR A 44 -9.16 -17.17 -7.75
N LEU A 45 -9.70 -16.05 -7.26
CA LEU A 45 -9.98 -15.75 -5.84
C LEU A 45 -8.76 -15.56 -4.94
N ASP A 46 -7.54 -15.56 -5.48
CA ASP A 46 -6.36 -15.16 -4.70
C ASP A 46 -6.55 -13.76 -4.15
N ARG A 47 -6.13 -13.59 -2.89
CA ARG A 47 -6.08 -12.29 -2.23
C ARG A 47 -4.74 -11.65 -2.55
N ALA A 48 -4.78 -10.48 -3.17
CA ALA A 48 -3.59 -9.71 -3.54
C ALA A 48 -3.79 -8.23 -3.20
N ASP A 49 -2.69 -7.52 -3.04
CA ASP A 49 -2.70 -6.07 -2.92
C ASP A 49 -2.44 -5.46 -4.32
N ALA A 50 -3.27 -4.50 -4.72
CA ALA A 50 -3.12 -3.76 -5.98
C ALA A 50 -2.66 -2.33 -5.69
N PHE A 51 -1.65 -1.84 -6.43
CA PHE A 51 -1.25 -0.44 -6.34
C PHE A 51 -2.17 0.43 -7.20
N ALA A 52 -3.00 1.25 -6.56
CA ALA A 52 -3.95 2.15 -7.21
C ALA A 52 -4.16 3.39 -6.33
N ASN A 53 -4.34 4.57 -6.95
CA ASN A 53 -4.53 5.83 -6.22
C ASN A 53 -3.48 6.04 -5.11
N ASP A 54 -2.20 5.87 -5.46
CA ASP A 54 -1.05 6.11 -4.57
C ASP A 54 -1.03 5.25 -3.28
N GLY A 55 -1.68 4.07 -3.33
CA GLY A 55 -1.74 3.14 -2.20
C GLY A 55 -1.88 1.68 -2.63
N TRP A 56 -1.62 0.77 -1.68
CA TRP A 56 -1.82 -0.67 -1.83
C TRP A 56 -3.16 -1.09 -1.24
N TRP A 57 -4.06 -1.58 -2.09
CA TRP A 57 -5.42 -1.96 -1.72
C TRP A 57 -5.63 -3.45 -1.80
N VAL A 58 -6.21 -4.02 -0.75
CA VAL A 58 -6.57 -5.44 -0.72
C VAL A 58 -7.71 -5.73 -1.71
N GLY A 59 -7.55 -6.77 -2.53
CA GLY A 59 -8.55 -7.23 -3.48
C GLY A 59 -8.58 -8.75 -3.63
N LYS A 60 -9.48 -9.22 -4.51
CA LYS A 60 -9.54 -10.61 -4.97
C LYS A 60 -9.49 -10.65 -6.49
N ILE A 61 -8.74 -11.61 -7.03
CA ILE A 61 -8.68 -11.85 -8.47
C ILE A 61 -9.98 -12.52 -8.94
N THR A 62 -10.64 -11.93 -9.94
CA THR A 62 -11.91 -12.43 -10.47
C THR A 62 -11.79 -13.00 -11.89
N ALA A 63 -10.81 -12.54 -12.66
CA ALA A 63 -10.55 -13.00 -14.02
C ALA A 63 -9.08 -12.74 -14.39
N LYS A 64 -8.61 -13.48 -15.40
CA LYS A 64 -7.38 -13.18 -16.14
C LYS A 64 -7.80 -12.80 -17.55
N GLU A 65 -7.39 -11.62 -18.01
CA GLU A 65 -7.55 -11.19 -19.39
C GLU A 65 -6.24 -11.47 -20.14
N GLY A 66 -6.31 -12.14 -21.29
CA GLY A 66 -5.14 -12.47 -22.12
C GLY A 66 -4.68 -13.93 -22.05
N PRO A 67 -3.68 -14.31 -22.88
CA PRO A 67 -3.20 -15.69 -23.00
C PRO A 67 -2.54 -16.21 -21.72
N ASN A 68 -2.39 -17.54 -21.65
CA ASN A 68 -1.77 -18.22 -20.52
C ASN A 68 -0.29 -17.90 -20.37
#